data_AF-A0A166RAI4-F1
#
_entry.id   AF-A0A166RAI4-F1
#
_cell.length_a   1.000
_cell.length_b   1.000
_cell.length_c   1.000
_cell.angle_alpha   90.00
_cell.angle_beta   90.00
_cell.angle_gamma   90.00
#
_symmetry.space_group_name_H-M   'P 1'
#
loop_
_entity.id
_entity.type
_entity.pdbx_description
1 polymer ?
#
loop_
_entity_poly.entity_id
_entity_poly.type
_entity_poly.pdbx_seq_one_letter_code
_entity_poly.pdbx_strand_id
1 'polypeptide(L)'
;LIGPATATITPAATLPVHSLCCHSTSLSCPLGTWSPNTQSDYAPIQPVRFVPTPTVYNCRQNCQLLSNMPSRTLPTFTRAEVEAHNNKKSCYVTIGANVYDVTDFAQDHPGGADLVFEYAGKDVEAILRDPTSHPHSEAAYEVLDDSLVGFVINQKTVNGSVRKVNGTANGKVNGHTNGNGNANGNINGNGAVKSENGGVKMNEHGELWDGERWVHPRTGMASEEDLSKETDYTTDYKKHKFLDLSRPLFPQIWYGGFSKEFYLDQVHRPRHYKGGESAPLFGNFLEPLSKTPWWVVPLAWLPPVAYALYLARDGMESTTQEFLYFGLGLFLWTLIEYILHRFLFHLDQWLPDNRVGITMHFLLHGIHHYLPMDKYRLVMPPTLFVVLATPFYKLAHWVFSYSWHAATAVFCGGIFGYICYDLTHYFLHHQNLPLWYKELKKYHLQHHFLDYELGFGVTSRFWDSVFGTELPPIVKAN
;
A
#
# COMPACT_ATOMS: atom_id res chain seq x y z
N LEU A 1 -40.88 54.29 -16.04
CA LEU A 1 -41.78 55.19 -15.28
C LEU A 1 -43.13 54.48 -15.12
N ILE A 2 -43.55 54.20 -13.88
CA ILE A 2 -44.95 54.11 -13.39
C ILE A 2 -45.91 53.22 -14.25
N GLY A 3 -46.39 52.02 -13.88
CA GLY A 3 -46.70 51.43 -12.56
C GLY A 3 -48.15 51.75 -12.11
N PRO A 4 -48.85 50.94 -11.29
CA PRO A 4 -48.66 49.53 -10.91
C PRO A 4 -49.93 48.65 -11.15
N ALA A 5 -49.88 47.36 -10.80
CA ALA A 5 -51.07 46.54 -10.56
C ALA A 5 -51.01 45.92 -9.16
N THR A 6 -51.90 46.37 -8.27
CA THR A 6 -52.03 45.89 -6.89
C THR A 6 -52.98 44.70 -6.79
N ALA A 7 -52.59 43.65 -6.06
CA ALA A 7 -53.51 42.64 -5.55
C ALA A 7 -53.29 42.48 -4.03
N THR A 8 -54.39 42.41 -3.29
CA THR A 8 -54.44 42.74 -1.85
C THR A 8 -54.25 41.52 -0.96
N ILE A 9 -53.66 41.75 0.22
CA ILE A 9 -53.61 40.77 1.32
C ILE A 9 -55.00 40.64 1.97
N THR A 10 -55.39 39.42 2.34
CA THR A 10 -56.42 39.15 3.37
C THR A 10 -55.89 38.14 4.41
N PRO A 11 -56.42 38.14 5.65
CA PRO A 11 -55.59 37.88 6.83
C PRO A 11 -55.73 36.49 7.46
N ALA A 12 -54.91 36.28 8.50
CA ALA A 12 -54.76 35.05 9.27
C ALA A 12 -56.03 34.49 9.93
N ALA A 13 -56.02 33.18 10.16
CA ALA A 13 -56.80 32.51 11.20
C ALA A 13 -55.86 31.73 12.13
N THR A 14 -56.05 31.89 13.43
CA THR A 14 -55.17 31.39 14.50
C THR A 14 -55.55 29.98 14.99
N LEU A 15 -54.49 29.23 15.37
CA LEU A 15 -54.35 28.16 16.39
C LEU A 15 -55.63 27.57 17.07
N PRO A 16 -55.56 26.29 17.46
CA PRO A 16 -55.18 26.08 18.87
C PRO A 16 -54.01 25.10 19.07
N VAL A 17 -53.17 25.46 20.05
CA VAL A 17 -52.22 24.56 20.71
C VAL A 17 -53.00 23.69 21.70
N HIS A 18 -52.72 22.38 21.76
CA HIS A 18 -53.06 21.57 22.93
C HIS A 18 -51.83 20.79 23.41
N SER A 19 -51.36 21.16 24.60
CA SER A 19 -50.42 20.39 25.40
C SER A 19 -51.21 19.42 26.28
N LEU A 20 -50.66 18.22 26.54
CA LEU A 20 -51.00 17.45 27.74
C LEU A 20 -49.86 16.49 28.11
N CYS A 21 -49.58 16.44 29.41
CA CYS A 21 -48.43 15.77 30.00
C CYS A 21 -48.67 14.27 30.27
N CYS A 22 -47.55 13.56 30.46
CA CYS A 22 -47.37 12.40 31.36
C CYS A 22 -48.44 11.30 31.41
N HIS A 23 -48.02 10.05 31.19
CA HIS A 23 -47.87 9.11 32.31
C HIS A 23 -46.86 8.00 32.01
N SER A 24 -46.11 7.63 33.04
CA SER A 24 -45.24 6.46 33.09
C SER A 24 -45.99 5.26 33.67
N THR A 25 -45.83 4.07 33.07
CA THR A 25 -46.07 2.80 33.76
C THR A 25 -45.00 1.79 33.39
N SER A 26 -44.08 1.54 34.32
CA SER A 26 -43.36 0.29 34.43
C SER A 26 -44.33 -0.84 34.81
N LEU A 27 -44.06 -2.06 34.36
CA LEU A 27 -44.61 -3.27 34.99
C LEU A 27 -43.55 -4.39 34.97
N SER A 28 -43.48 -5.10 36.09
CA SER A 28 -42.38 -6.00 36.45
C SER A 28 -42.72 -7.47 36.24
N CYS A 29 -41.71 -8.35 36.32
CA CYS A 29 -41.86 -9.81 36.31
C CYS A 29 -42.78 -10.33 37.45
N PRO A 30 -43.15 -11.62 37.40
CA PRO A 30 -42.48 -12.52 38.35
C PRO A 30 -42.04 -13.88 37.78
N LEU A 31 -41.23 -14.57 38.58
CA LEU A 31 -40.64 -15.89 38.34
C LEU A 31 -41.66 -17.05 38.47
N GLY A 32 -41.35 -18.19 37.86
CA GLY A 32 -42.01 -19.49 38.07
C GLY A 32 -41.05 -20.66 37.80
N THR A 33 -41.12 -21.73 38.60
CA THR A 33 -40.03 -22.73 38.73
C THR A 33 -40.45 -24.19 38.45
N TRP A 34 -39.49 -24.98 37.91
CA TRP A 34 -39.30 -26.44 38.08
C TRP A 34 -40.28 -27.48 37.46
N SER A 35 -39.79 -28.24 36.45
CA SER A 35 -39.62 -29.73 36.39
C SER A 35 -40.81 -30.72 36.59
N PRO A 36 -40.73 -32.03 36.17
CA PRO A 36 -40.48 -32.64 34.85
C PRO A 36 -41.55 -33.73 34.45
N ASN A 37 -41.27 -34.54 33.40
CA ASN A 37 -42.02 -35.74 32.90
C ASN A 37 -43.34 -35.45 32.11
N THR A 38 -43.81 -36.21 31.11
CA THR A 38 -43.42 -37.54 30.53
C THR A 38 -43.91 -37.67 29.06
N GLN A 39 -43.34 -38.63 28.30
CA GLN A 39 -43.87 -39.51 27.22
C GLN A 39 -45.23 -39.19 26.48
N SER A 40 -45.46 -39.58 25.21
CA SER A 40 -44.61 -40.16 24.15
C SER A 40 -45.35 -40.19 22.78
N ASP A 41 -44.69 -40.82 21.80
CA ASP A 41 -45.19 -41.35 20.51
C ASP A 41 -45.32 -40.31 19.36
N TYR A 42 -45.07 -40.63 18.07
CA TYR A 42 -44.64 -41.89 17.42
C TYR A 42 -43.49 -41.66 16.39
N ALA A 43 -42.91 -42.75 15.88
CA ALA A 43 -41.92 -42.81 14.78
C ALA A 43 -42.55 -43.61 13.58
N PRO A 44 -41.85 -44.11 12.52
CA PRO A 44 -40.41 -44.01 12.16
C PRO A 44 -40.07 -43.87 10.64
N ILE A 45 -38.86 -43.37 10.27
CA ILE A 45 -38.16 -43.81 9.03
C ILE A 45 -36.64 -43.93 9.25
N GLN A 46 -36.17 -45.19 9.12
CA GLN A 46 -34.85 -45.80 8.82
C GLN A 46 -33.50 -45.02 8.85
N PRO A 47 -32.37 -45.71 9.21
CA PRO A 47 -31.07 -45.09 9.42
C PRO A 47 -30.16 -45.06 8.18
N VAL A 48 -29.34 -44.00 8.05
CA VAL A 48 -28.19 -43.97 7.14
C VAL A 48 -26.92 -44.38 7.90
N ARG A 49 -26.13 -45.28 7.29
CA ARG A 49 -24.99 -45.96 7.93
C ARG A 49 -23.77 -45.06 8.10
N PHE A 50 -23.04 -45.29 9.20
CA PHE A 50 -21.62 -44.94 9.28
C PHE A 50 -20.83 -45.65 8.17
N VAL A 51 -19.95 -44.91 7.50
CA VAL A 51 -18.94 -45.46 6.57
C VAL A 51 -17.57 -45.26 7.23
N PRO A 52 -16.71 -46.30 7.32
CA PRO A 52 -15.39 -46.18 7.93
C PRO A 52 -14.40 -45.47 7.00
N THR A 53 -13.33 -44.95 7.62
CA THR A 53 -12.16 -44.31 7.02
C THR A 53 -11.50 -45.11 5.88
N PRO A 54 -11.03 -44.44 4.81
CA PRO A 54 -9.91 -44.92 4.00
C PRO A 54 -8.58 -44.38 4.55
N THR A 55 -7.82 -45.31 5.13
CA THR A 55 -6.37 -45.53 5.02
C THR A 55 -5.43 -44.38 4.65
N VAL A 56 -4.37 -44.25 5.46
CA VAL A 56 -3.13 -43.50 5.21
C VAL A 56 -2.63 -43.66 3.77
N TYR A 57 -2.65 -42.59 2.98
CA TYR A 57 -1.90 -42.52 1.72
C TYR A 57 -0.42 -42.19 1.98
N ASN A 58 0.44 -42.92 1.29
CA ASN A 58 1.88 -42.96 1.53
C ASN A 58 2.57 -41.65 1.07
N CYS A 59 2.95 -40.79 2.02
CA CYS A 59 3.60 -39.50 1.78
C CYS A 59 5.09 -39.65 1.36
N ARG A 60 5.34 -40.39 0.27
CA ARG A 60 6.68 -40.59 -0.31
C ARG A 60 6.74 -40.61 -1.84
N GLN A 61 5.61 -40.58 -2.57
CA GLN A 61 5.61 -40.67 -4.04
C GLN A 61 5.27 -39.36 -4.80
N ASN A 62 4.76 -38.32 -4.14
CA ASN A 62 4.55 -37.00 -4.79
C ASN A 62 5.65 -35.96 -4.54
N CYS A 63 6.77 -36.32 -3.90
CA CYS A 63 7.91 -35.43 -3.70
C CYS A 63 8.88 -35.33 -4.91
N GLN A 64 8.52 -35.89 -6.08
CA GLN A 64 9.39 -35.91 -7.28
C GLN A 64 8.82 -35.17 -8.50
N LEU A 65 7.69 -34.47 -8.39
CA LEU A 65 7.04 -33.75 -9.50
C LEU A 65 6.81 -32.25 -9.24
N LEU A 66 7.47 -31.67 -8.24
CA LEU A 66 7.39 -30.23 -7.91
C LEU A 66 8.78 -29.56 -7.77
N SER A 67 9.83 -30.17 -8.31
CA SER A 67 11.21 -29.68 -8.22
C SER A 67 11.68 -28.91 -9.47
N ASN A 68 10.77 -28.26 -10.21
CA ASN A 68 11.10 -27.61 -11.49
C ASN A 68 10.19 -26.40 -11.81
N MET A 69 10.17 -25.40 -10.92
CA MET A 69 9.85 -24.02 -11.34
C MET A 69 11.14 -23.21 -11.28
N PRO A 70 11.63 -22.65 -12.40
CA PRO A 70 12.90 -21.94 -12.42
C PRO A 70 12.78 -20.61 -11.69
N SER A 71 13.80 -20.26 -10.91
CA SER A 71 14.09 -18.85 -10.64
C SER A 71 14.28 -18.14 -11.98
N ARG A 72 13.70 -16.95 -12.15
CA ARG A 72 13.89 -16.15 -13.37
C ARG A 72 15.29 -15.53 -13.36
N THR A 73 16.31 -16.34 -13.62
CA THR A 73 17.55 -15.85 -14.21
C THR A 73 17.21 -15.32 -15.59
N LEU A 74 17.41 -14.02 -15.84
CA LEU A 74 17.20 -13.45 -17.17
C LEU A 74 18.07 -14.19 -18.21
N PRO A 75 17.54 -14.50 -19.41
CA PRO A 75 18.28 -15.25 -20.42
C PRO A 75 19.55 -14.52 -20.88
N THR A 76 20.53 -15.31 -21.29
CA THR A 76 21.73 -14.81 -21.96
C THR A 76 21.59 -14.92 -23.47
N PHE A 77 21.82 -13.83 -24.19
CA PHE A 77 21.81 -13.77 -25.65
C PHE A 77 23.22 -13.69 -26.21
N THR A 78 23.44 -14.28 -27.37
CA THR A 78 24.58 -13.95 -28.24
C THR A 78 24.31 -12.64 -28.97
N ARG A 79 25.37 -11.95 -29.41
CA ARG A 79 25.23 -10.72 -30.22
C ARG A 79 24.38 -10.94 -31.48
N ALA A 80 24.57 -12.09 -32.15
CA ALA A 80 23.84 -12.47 -33.35
C ALA A 80 22.33 -12.73 -33.11
N GLU A 81 21.95 -13.21 -31.93
CA GLU A 81 20.53 -13.34 -31.57
C GLU A 81 19.90 -11.96 -31.39
N VAL A 82 20.55 -11.03 -30.68
CA VAL A 82 20.05 -9.64 -30.54
C VAL A 82 19.94 -8.95 -31.91
N GLU A 83 20.91 -9.14 -32.80
CA GLU A 83 20.91 -8.58 -34.16
C GLU A 83 19.82 -9.17 -35.08
N ALA A 84 19.22 -10.32 -34.73
CA ALA A 84 18.06 -10.86 -35.43
C ALA A 84 16.74 -10.15 -35.06
N HIS A 85 16.68 -9.50 -33.89
CA HIS A 85 15.56 -8.68 -33.43
C HIS A 85 15.66 -7.24 -33.98
N ASN A 86 15.62 -7.13 -35.31
CA ASN A 86 15.90 -5.90 -36.06
C ASN A 86 14.70 -5.32 -36.83
N ASN A 87 13.46 -5.58 -36.42
CA ASN A 87 12.26 -5.23 -37.19
C ASN A 87 11.09 -4.74 -36.33
N LYS A 88 10.06 -4.16 -36.97
CA LYS A 88 8.91 -3.53 -36.27
C LYS A 88 8.04 -4.48 -35.42
N LYS A 89 8.26 -5.80 -35.46
CA LYS A 89 7.58 -6.80 -34.62
C LYS A 89 8.51 -7.44 -33.58
N SER A 90 9.79 -7.11 -33.60
CA SER A 90 10.79 -7.61 -32.67
C SER A 90 12.02 -6.72 -32.79
N CYS A 91 12.16 -5.77 -31.85
CA CYS A 91 13.11 -4.67 -31.88
C CYS A 91 13.89 -4.65 -30.57
N TYR A 92 15.07 -5.28 -30.54
CA TYR A 92 15.91 -5.32 -29.34
C TYR A 92 17.05 -4.32 -29.46
N VAL A 93 17.49 -3.75 -28.35
CA VAL A 93 18.63 -2.83 -28.28
C VAL A 93 19.57 -3.23 -27.15
N THR A 94 20.83 -2.80 -27.20
CA THR A 94 21.80 -3.02 -26.10
C THR A 94 22.32 -1.73 -25.49
N ILE A 95 22.64 -1.78 -24.20
CA ILE A 95 23.59 -0.86 -23.55
C ILE A 95 24.61 -1.75 -22.85
N GLY A 96 25.84 -1.76 -23.36
CA GLY A 96 26.94 -2.54 -22.80
C GLY A 96 26.65 -4.05 -22.79
N ALA A 97 26.37 -4.61 -21.61
CA ALA A 97 26.03 -6.02 -21.45
C ALA A 97 24.51 -6.30 -21.43
N ASN A 98 23.66 -5.29 -21.33
CA ASN A 98 22.21 -5.44 -21.15
C ASN A 98 21.49 -5.53 -22.51
N VAL A 99 20.43 -6.34 -22.57
CA VAL A 99 19.55 -6.53 -23.74
C VAL A 99 18.14 -6.10 -23.36
N TYR A 100 17.56 -5.20 -24.16
CA TYR A 100 16.27 -4.60 -23.90
C TYR A 100 15.30 -4.85 -25.07
N ASP A 101 14.08 -5.31 -24.79
CA ASP A 101 13.02 -5.48 -25.79
C ASP A 101 12.14 -4.21 -25.82
N VAL A 102 12.41 -3.34 -26.78
CA VAL A 102 11.70 -2.05 -26.95
C VAL A 102 10.61 -2.14 -28.02
N THR A 103 10.17 -3.36 -28.38
CA THR A 103 9.17 -3.59 -29.44
C THR A 103 7.86 -2.84 -29.17
N ASP A 104 7.33 -2.98 -27.94
CA ASP A 104 6.09 -2.31 -27.54
C ASP A 104 6.32 -0.82 -27.27
N PHE A 105 7.44 -0.46 -26.63
CA PHE A 105 7.81 0.92 -26.31
C PHE A 105 7.99 1.82 -27.53
N ALA A 106 8.41 1.27 -28.68
CA ALA A 106 8.70 2.06 -29.87
C ALA A 106 7.55 3.01 -30.28
N GLN A 107 6.29 2.62 -30.10
CA GLN A 107 5.14 3.46 -30.44
C GLN A 107 4.90 4.62 -29.46
N ASP A 108 5.31 4.46 -28.20
CA ASP A 108 5.18 5.46 -27.14
C ASP A 108 6.41 6.38 -27.02
N HIS A 109 7.44 6.14 -27.83
CA HIS A 109 8.68 6.93 -27.84
C HIS A 109 8.42 8.39 -28.26
N PRO A 110 8.77 9.42 -27.43
CA PRO A 110 8.47 10.82 -27.73
C PRO A 110 9.11 11.37 -29.02
N GLY A 111 10.23 10.80 -29.47
CA GLY A 111 10.86 11.13 -30.75
C GLY A 111 10.23 10.42 -31.97
N GLY A 112 9.23 9.56 -31.74
CA GLY A 112 8.60 8.72 -32.76
C GLY A 112 9.27 7.35 -32.91
N ALA A 113 8.47 6.38 -33.38
CA ALA A 113 8.87 4.97 -33.48
C ALA A 113 9.94 4.68 -34.52
N ASP A 114 9.96 5.42 -35.63
CA ASP A 114 10.92 5.17 -36.72
C ASP A 114 12.37 5.41 -36.29
N LEU A 115 12.62 6.33 -35.34
CA LEU A 115 13.95 6.51 -34.74
C LEU A 115 14.38 5.30 -33.88
N VAL A 116 13.45 4.68 -33.16
CA VAL A 116 13.74 3.47 -32.36
C VAL A 116 14.05 2.29 -33.29
N PHE A 117 13.25 2.11 -34.34
CA PHE A 117 13.43 1.02 -35.30
C PHE A 117 14.73 1.14 -36.13
N GLU A 118 15.28 2.34 -36.32
CA GLU A 118 16.60 2.51 -36.95
C GLU A 118 17.73 1.87 -36.12
N TYR A 119 17.56 1.75 -34.80
CA TYR A 119 18.54 1.17 -33.88
C TYR A 119 18.22 -0.29 -33.48
N ALA A 120 17.21 -0.91 -34.08
CA ALA A 120 16.87 -2.31 -33.84
C ALA A 120 18.07 -3.24 -34.15
N GLY A 121 18.41 -4.10 -33.18
CA GLY A 121 19.59 -4.98 -33.19
C GLY A 121 20.92 -4.29 -32.85
N LYS A 122 20.95 -2.99 -32.54
CA LYS A 122 22.18 -2.20 -32.32
C LYS A 122 22.40 -1.86 -30.84
N ASP A 123 23.63 -1.43 -30.54
CA ASP A 123 23.91 -0.76 -29.27
C ASP A 123 23.49 0.71 -29.34
N VAL A 124 22.84 1.20 -28.29
CA VAL A 124 22.26 2.55 -28.22
C VAL A 124 22.95 3.45 -27.19
N GLU A 125 23.98 2.99 -26.49
CA GLU A 125 24.63 3.81 -25.46
C GLU A 125 25.17 5.13 -26.03
N ALA A 126 25.80 5.07 -27.20
CA ALA A 126 26.38 6.24 -27.85
C ALA A 126 25.31 7.27 -28.29
N ILE A 127 24.14 6.83 -28.78
CA ILE A 127 23.10 7.74 -29.27
C ILE A 127 22.25 8.32 -28.14
N LEU A 128 22.00 7.56 -27.06
CA LEU A 128 21.29 8.05 -25.87
C LEU A 128 22.11 9.11 -25.10
N ARG A 129 23.45 9.01 -25.17
CA ARG A 129 24.38 9.99 -24.59
C ARG A 129 24.73 11.16 -25.52
N ASP A 130 24.26 11.17 -26.76
CA ASP A 130 24.62 12.20 -27.75
C ASP A 130 23.88 13.53 -27.49
N PRO A 131 24.60 14.60 -27.09
CA PRO A 131 23.97 15.90 -26.84
C PRO A 131 23.49 16.61 -28.13
N THR A 132 23.87 16.12 -29.31
CA THR A 132 23.49 16.71 -30.61
C THR A 132 22.23 16.11 -31.22
N SER A 133 21.83 14.89 -30.82
CA SER A 133 20.58 14.27 -31.25
C SER A 133 19.40 14.73 -30.39
N HIS A 134 19.49 14.56 -29.07
CA HIS A 134 18.80 15.26 -27.97
C HIS A 134 19.20 14.62 -26.63
N PRO A 135 19.38 15.41 -25.54
CA PRO A 135 19.71 14.85 -24.24
C PRO A 135 18.53 14.06 -23.67
N HIS A 136 18.73 12.76 -23.50
CA HIS A 136 17.82 11.89 -22.76
C HIS A 136 17.91 12.19 -21.27
N SER A 137 16.76 12.40 -20.61
CA SER A 137 16.71 12.58 -19.16
C SER A 137 17.00 11.26 -18.44
N GLU A 138 17.34 11.32 -17.14
CA GLU A 138 17.52 10.14 -16.29
C GLU A 138 16.32 9.19 -16.37
N ALA A 139 15.09 9.74 -16.38
CA ALA A 139 13.85 9.00 -16.55
C ALA A 139 13.76 8.19 -17.88
N ALA A 140 14.44 8.61 -18.95
CA ALA A 140 14.47 7.84 -20.20
C ALA A 140 15.34 6.58 -20.10
N TYR A 141 16.41 6.61 -19.29
CA TYR A 141 17.19 5.42 -18.96
C TYR A 141 16.38 4.48 -18.04
N GLU A 142 15.60 5.03 -17.10
CA GLU A 142 14.72 4.21 -16.25
C GLU A 142 13.60 3.51 -17.03
N VAL A 143 13.02 4.16 -18.06
CA VAL A 143 12.04 3.51 -18.95
C VAL A 143 12.67 2.38 -19.76
N LEU A 144 13.96 2.47 -20.09
CA LEU A 144 14.66 1.39 -20.77
C LEU A 144 14.85 0.18 -19.82
N ASP A 145 15.11 0.40 -18.53
CA ASP A 145 15.23 -0.68 -17.54
C ASP A 145 13.94 -1.53 -17.41
N ASP A 146 12.74 -0.94 -17.53
CA ASP A 146 11.47 -1.68 -17.61
C ASP A 146 11.45 -2.71 -18.77
N SER A 147 12.25 -2.48 -19.82
CA SER A 147 12.35 -3.34 -21.02
C SER A 147 13.47 -4.39 -20.93
N LEU A 148 14.17 -4.54 -19.80
CA LEU A 148 15.32 -5.45 -19.68
C LEU A 148 14.90 -6.92 -19.80
N VAL A 149 15.33 -7.59 -20.87
CA VAL A 149 15.03 -9.00 -21.15
C VAL A 149 16.22 -9.94 -20.99
N GLY A 150 17.46 -9.45 -20.91
CA GLY A 150 18.62 -10.34 -20.71
C GLY A 150 19.99 -9.69 -20.80
N PHE A 151 21.01 -10.53 -20.96
CA PHE A 151 22.41 -10.11 -20.98
C PHE A 151 23.18 -10.70 -22.18
N VAL A 152 24.12 -9.94 -22.77
CA VAL A 152 24.97 -10.41 -23.87
C VAL A 152 26.17 -11.19 -23.33
N ILE A 153 26.34 -12.43 -23.78
CA ILE A 153 27.52 -13.25 -23.42
C ILE A 153 28.73 -12.95 -24.31
N ASN A 154 29.73 -12.28 -23.74
CA ASN A 154 31.05 -12.15 -24.33
C ASN A 154 31.87 -13.45 -24.13
N GLN A 155 32.43 -14.02 -25.21
CA GLN A 155 33.07 -15.35 -25.25
C GLN A 155 34.32 -15.59 -24.35
N LYS A 156 34.67 -14.69 -23.43
CA LYS A 156 35.89 -14.77 -22.60
C LYS A 156 35.72 -15.33 -21.18
N THR A 157 34.49 -15.59 -20.71
CA THR A 157 34.21 -15.93 -19.30
C THR A 157 33.66 -17.35 -19.08
N VAL A 158 34.22 -18.36 -19.76
CA VAL A 158 34.02 -19.78 -19.41
C VAL A 158 35.36 -20.52 -19.38
N ASN A 159 36.07 -20.47 -18.25
CA ASN A 159 37.09 -21.47 -17.89
C ASN A 159 37.52 -21.42 -16.41
N GLY A 160 36.88 -22.26 -15.58
CA GLY A 160 37.56 -23.07 -14.57
C GLY A 160 37.97 -22.46 -13.23
N SER A 161 37.27 -22.86 -12.15
CA SER A 161 37.90 -23.42 -10.93
C SER A 161 36.88 -24.06 -9.99
N VAL A 162 36.55 -25.34 -10.24
CA VAL A 162 35.86 -26.18 -9.24
C VAL A 162 36.89 -26.68 -8.23
N ARG A 163 36.84 -26.20 -6.98
CA ARG A 163 37.73 -26.68 -5.91
C ARG A 163 36.94 -27.57 -4.93
N LYS A 164 37.16 -28.88 -4.99
CA LYS A 164 36.69 -29.82 -3.97
C LYS A 164 37.34 -29.50 -2.62
N VAL A 165 36.59 -29.63 -1.53
CA VAL A 165 37.11 -29.62 -0.15
C VAL A 165 36.60 -30.85 0.60
N ASN A 166 37.54 -31.65 1.10
CA ASN A 166 37.34 -32.65 2.15
C ASN A 166 38.15 -32.20 3.36
N GLY A 167 37.67 -32.45 4.59
CA GLY A 167 38.53 -32.38 5.78
C GLY A 167 37.92 -31.73 7.02
N THR A 168 37.46 -32.59 7.93
CA THR A 168 37.17 -32.36 9.35
C THR A 168 38.23 -31.56 10.12
N ALA A 169 37.80 -30.70 11.05
CA ALA A 169 38.44 -30.50 12.35
C ALA A 169 37.43 -30.02 13.41
N ASN A 170 37.76 -30.19 14.69
CA ASN A 170 36.88 -30.08 15.86
C ASN A 170 37.38 -28.96 16.80
N GLY A 171 36.48 -28.21 17.46
CA GLY A 171 36.88 -27.14 18.40
C GLY A 171 35.71 -26.44 19.10
N LYS A 172 35.53 -26.72 20.40
CA LYS A 172 34.69 -25.92 21.32
C LYS A 172 35.48 -24.71 21.82
N VAL A 173 34.78 -23.64 22.25
CA VAL A 173 34.82 -23.06 23.62
C VAL A 173 33.85 -21.85 23.71
N ASN A 174 33.36 -21.57 24.93
CA ASN A 174 32.29 -20.61 25.24
C ASN A 174 32.80 -19.17 25.46
N GLY A 175 31.90 -18.17 25.36
CA GLY A 175 32.10 -16.83 25.93
C GLY A 175 30.88 -15.91 25.78
N HIS A 176 30.35 -15.38 26.89
CA HIS A 176 29.35 -14.30 26.90
C HIS A 176 30.05 -12.93 26.83
N THR A 177 29.41 -11.91 26.22
CA THR A 177 29.21 -10.59 26.86
C THR A 177 28.12 -9.76 26.19
N ASN A 178 27.52 -8.89 27.00
CA ASN A 178 26.55 -7.84 26.65
C ASN A 178 27.26 -6.62 26.02
N GLY A 179 26.57 -5.79 25.22
CA GLY A 179 27.17 -4.57 24.66
C GLY A 179 26.21 -3.63 23.93
N ASN A 180 25.58 -2.71 24.66
CA ASN A 180 24.87 -1.54 24.11
C ASN A 180 25.91 -0.52 23.58
N GLY A 181 25.66 0.14 22.44
CA GLY A 181 26.63 1.05 21.82
C GLY A 181 26.11 1.90 20.66
N ASN A 182 25.61 3.10 21.00
CA ASN A 182 25.45 4.22 20.07
C ASN A 182 26.82 4.70 19.56
N ALA A 183 27.02 4.87 18.25
CA ALA A 183 28.21 5.51 17.70
C ALA A 183 27.89 6.27 16.39
N ASN A 184 27.73 7.59 16.49
CA ASN A 184 27.84 8.51 15.37
C ASN A 184 29.34 8.66 15.01
N GLY A 185 29.74 8.35 13.77
CA GLY A 185 31.16 8.23 13.40
C GLY A 185 31.43 8.40 11.91
N ASN A 186 32.13 9.49 11.58
CA ASN A 186 32.60 9.88 10.25
C ASN A 186 33.39 8.76 9.53
N ILE A 187 32.99 8.39 8.29
CA ILE A 187 33.66 7.35 7.49
C ILE A 187 34.42 7.98 6.32
N ASN A 188 35.74 7.82 6.35
CA ASN A 188 36.62 7.98 5.19
C ASN A 188 37.52 6.73 5.13
N GLY A 189 37.33 5.87 4.13
CA GLY A 189 38.21 4.73 3.89
C GLY A 189 37.53 3.50 3.29
N ASN A 190 37.92 3.13 2.07
CA ASN A 190 37.54 1.86 1.44
C ASN A 190 37.93 0.67 2.31
N GLY A 191 36.94 -0.09 2.78
CA GLY A 191 37.17 -1.32 3.53
C GLY A 191 35.87 -2.00 3.93
N ALA A 192 35.47 -3.02 3.16
CA ALA A 192 34.33 -3.87 3.53
C ALA A 192 34.56 -4.50 4.91
N VAL A 193 33.75 -4.10 5.90
CA VAL A 193 33.89 -4.54 7.29
C VAL A 193 33.48 -6.02 7.41
N LYS A 194 34.49 -6.90 7.37
CA LYS A 194 34.30 -8.33 7.68
C LYS A 194 34.19 -8.52 9.19
N SER A 195 32.96 -8.63 9.69
CA SER A 195 32.70 -9.09 11.06
C SER A 195 32.76 -10.62 11.13
N GLU A 196 33.87 -11.16 11.65
CA GLU A 196 34.00 -12.58 11.98
C GLU A 196 33.29 -12.89 13.31
N ASN A 197 31.96 -13.02 13.29
CA ASN A 197 31.15 -13.80 14.26
C ASN A 197 29.65 -13.68 13.96
N GLY A 198 29.14 -14.41 12.95
CA GLY A 198 27.69 -14.56 12.71
C GLY A 198 26.90 -13.25 12.53
N GLY A 199 27.58 -12.14 12.28
CA GLY A 199 26.98 -10.81 12.26
C GLY A 199 26.14 -10.57 11.01
N VAL A 200 25.10 -9.74 11.16
CA VAL A 200 24.36 -9.20 10.03
C VAL A 200 25.35 -8.46 9.13
N LYS A 201 25.49 -8.91 7.88
CA LYS A 201 26.29 -8.18 6.90
C LYS A 201 25.50 -6.94 6.48
N MET A 202 26.12 -5.78 6.60
CA MET A 202 25.64 -4.52 6.06
C MET A 202 26.54 -4.06 4.92
N ASN A 203 25.99 -3.40 3.90
CA ASN A 203 26.79 -2.68 2.90
C ASN A 203 26.98 -1.20 3.29
N GLU A 204 27.68 -0.44 2.45
CA GLU A 204 27.97 0.98 2.66
C GLU A 204 26.73 1.89 2.60
N HIS A 205 25.61 1.39 2.07
CA HIS A 205 24.31 2.06 2.04
C HIS A 205 23.41 1.67 3.23
N GLY A 206 23.88 0.82 4.15
CA GLY A 206 23.15 0.37 5.34
C GLY A 206 22.17 -0.79 5.10
N GLU A 207 22.13 -1.34 3.89
CA GLU A 207 21.29 -2.50 3.54
C GLU A 207 21.82 -3.79 4.16
N LEU A 208 20.93 -4.70 4.54
CA LEU A 208 21.26 -6.00 5.14
C LEU A 208 21.37 -7.08 4.06
N TRP A 209 22.28 -8.04 4.22
CA TRP A 209 22.28 -9.25 3.39
C TRP A 209 21.25 -10.27 3.91
N ASP A 210 20.23 -10.61 3.11
CA ASP A 210 19.18 -11.58 3.49
C ASP A 210 19.61 -13.05 3.33
N GLY A 211 20.66 -13.29 2.53
CA GLY A 211 21.11 -14.62 2.12
C GLY A 211 21.40 -14.67 0.62
N GLU A 212 20.60 -13.97 -0.18
CA GLU A 212 20.64 -13.95 -1.65
C GLU A 212 20.94 -12.55 -2.21
N ARG A 213 20.53 -11.48 -1.52
CA ARG A 213 20.65 -10.08 -1.95
C ARG A 213 20.72 -9.11 -0.76
N TRP A 214 20.92 -7.84 -1.09
CA TRP A 214 20.79 -6.72 -0.15
C TRP A 214 19.31 -6.31 -0.03
N VAL A 215 18.86 -6.02 1.20
CA VAL A 215 17.50 -5.58 1.54
C VAL A 215 17.54 -4.43 2.54
N HIS A 216 16.59 -3.51 2.46
CA HIS A 216 16.52 -2.37 3.38
C HIS A 216 16.26 -2.85 4.83
N PRO A 217 16.99 -2.37 5.86
CA PRO A 217 16.96 -2.92 7.21
C PRO A 217 15.59 -2.87 7.90
N ARG A 218 14.81 -1.82 7.62
CA ARG A 218 13.50 -1.60 8.26
C ARG A 218 12.41 -2.48 7.65
N THR A 219 12.27 -2.49 6.33
CA THR A 219 11.19 -3.18 5.59
C THR A 219 11.54 -4.63 5.26
N GLY A 220 12.83 -4.95 5.10
CA GLY A 220 13.31 -6.27 4.65
C GLY A 220 13.12 -6.53 3.15
N MET A 221 12.90 -5.49 2.34
CA MET A 221 12.69 -5.59 0.89
C MET A 221 13.86 -5.00 0.09
N ALA A 222 14.05 -5.46 -1.14
CA ALA A 222 15.04 -4.94 -2.08
C ALA A 222 14.42 -4.10 -3.22
N SER A 223 13.16 -4.35 -3.58
CA SER A 223 12.53 -3.72 -4.76
C SER A 223 10.99 -3.77 -4.73
N GLU A 224 10.34 -3.05 -5.65
CA GLU A 224 8.86 -3.01 -5.80
C GLU A 224 8.26 -4.42 -5.97
N GLU A 225 8.94 -5.31 -6.71
CA GLU A 225 8.43 -6.66 -6.99
C GLU A 225 8.27 -7.51 -5.73
N ASP A 226 8.97 -7.16 -4.63
CA ASP A 226 8.85 -7.86 -3.35
C ASP A 226 7.48 -7.67 -2.69
N LEU A 227 6.81 -6.55 -2.94
CA LEU A 227 5.47 -6.25 -2.42
C LEU A 227 4.41 -7.24 -2.92
N SER A 228 4.68 -7.92 -4.04
CA SER A 228 3.81 -8.93 -4.66
C SER A 228 4.25 -10.38 -4.44
N LYS A 229 5.33 -10.64 -3.68
CA LYS A 229 5.82 -12.01 -3.42
C LYS A 229 5.04 -12.68 -2.29
N GLU A 230 4.30 -13.74 -2.62
CA GLU A 230 3.53 -14.53 -1.65
C GLU A 230 4.37 -14.93 -0.42
N THR A 231 3.85 -14.66 0.77
CA THR A 231 4.51 -14.99 2.04
C THR A 231 4.14 -16.41 2.49
N ASP A 232 5.13 -17.25 2.80
CA ASP A 232 4.86 -18.54 3.47
C ASP A 232 4.50 -18.32 4.94
N TYR A 233 3.22 -18.52 5.27
CA TYR A 233 2.64 -18.22 6.58
C TYR A 233 3.37 -18.92 7.73
N THR A 234 3.75 -20.18 7.51
CA THR A 234 4.39 -21.01 8.55
C THR A 234 5.80 -20.54 8.84
N THR A 235 6.55 -20.13 7.81
CA THR A 235 7.93 -19.68 7.92
C THR A 235 8.01 -18.25 8.44
N ASP A 236 7.15 -17.34 7.98
CA ASP A 236 7.06 -15.97 8.51
C ASP A 236 6.74 -15.99 10.02
N TYR A 237 5.66 -16.67 10.43
CA TYR A 237 5.33 -16.75 11.85
C TYR A 237 6.39 -17.47 12.69
N LYS A 238 7.09 -18.47 12.13
CA LYS A 238 8.23 -19.13 12.81
C LYS A 238 9.42 -18.19 13.00
N LYS A 239 9.75 -17.37 11.99
CA LYS A 239 10.90 -16.46 11.96
C LYS A 239 10.65 -15.18 12.77
N HIS A 240 9.50 -14.54 12.55
CA HIS A 240 9.20 -13.18 13.03
C HIS A 240 8.35 -13.13 14.30
N LYS A 241 7.61 -14.19 14.65
CA LYS A 241 6.75 -14.26 15.86
C LYS A 241 5.68 -13.16 15.97
N PHE A 242 5.33 -12.52 14.85
CA PHE A 242 4.36 -11.44 14.80
C PHE A 242 2.93 -11.98 14.62
N LEU A 243 2.41 -11.99 13.39
CA LEU A 243 1.06 -12.47 13.08
C LEU A 243 1.10 -13.79 12.30
N ASP A 244 0.23 -14.73 12.67
CA ASP A 244 -0.03 -15.94 11.91
C ASP A 244 -1.11 -15.63 10.86
N LEU A 245 -0.68 -15.48 9.61
CA LEU A 245 -1.56 -15.20 8.47
C LEU A 245 -2.62 -16.29 8.24
N SER A 246 -2.44 -17.52 8.75
CA SER A 246 -3.47 -18.57 8.65
C SER A 246 -4.68 -18.35 9.56
N ARG A 247 -4.68 -17.30 10.39
CA ARG A 247 -5.69 -17.01 11.42
C ARG A 247 -6.12 -15.54 11.38
N PRO A 248 -7.31 -15.19 11.92
CA PRO A 248 -7.79 -13.81 11.95
C PRO A 248 -6.80 -12.84 12.63
N LEU A 249 -6.49 -11.72 11.98
CA LEU A 249 -5.43 -10.79 12.43
C LEU A 249 -5.85 -9.91 13.61
N PHE A 250 -7.11 -9.46 13.69
CA PHE A 250 -7.57 -8.54 14.73
C PHE A 250 -7.46 -9.13 16.15
N PRO A 251 -7.90 -10.38 16.43
CA PRO A 251 -7.68 -11.00 17.73
C PRO A 251 -6.20 -11.17 18.09
N GLN A 252 -5.34 -11.40 17.10
CA GLN A 252 -3.89 -11.53 17.32
C GLN A 252 -3.26 -10.20 17.72
N ILE A 253 -3.65 -9.09 17.08
CA ILE A 253 -3.22 -7.74 17.50
C ILE A 253 -3.78 -7.39 18.89
N TRP A 254 -5.08 -7.61 19.13
CA TRP A 254 -5.75 -7.18 20.38
C TRP A 254 -5.32 -7.97 21.62
N TYR A 255 -5.02 -9.27 21.47
CA TYR A 255 -4.63 -10.17 22.57
C TYR A 255 -3.15 -10.60 22.53
N GLY A 256 -2.37 -10.22 21.52
CA GLY A 256 -0.99 -10.70 21.32
C GLY A 256 0.03 -10.21 22.33
N GLY A 257 -0.23 -9.09 23.01
CA GLY A 257 0.66 -8.57 24.06
C GLY A 257 2.00 -8.02 23.54
N PHE A 258 2.05 -7.61 22.28
CA PHE A 258 3.23 -6.97 21.67
C PHE A 258 3.58 -5.65 22.37
N SER A 259 4.87 -5.36 22.54
CA SER A 259 5.30 -3.99 22.82
C SER A 259 5.23 -3.14 21.54
N LYS A 260 5.12 -1.82 21.73
CA LYS A 260 5.16 -0.83 20.65
C LYS A 260 6.32 -1.05 19.69
N GLU A 261 7.54 -1.19 20.19
CA GLU A 261 8.76 -1.23 19.39
C GLU A 261 8.78 -2.47 18.49
N PHE A 262 8.39 -3.64 19.04
CA PHE A 262 8.26 -4.87 18.27
C PHE A 262 7.13 -4.78 17.24
N TYR A 263 5.99 -4.18 17.61
CA TYR A 263 4.88 -3.96 16.69
C TYR A 263 5.27 -3.07 15.51
N LEU A 264 5.91 -1.92 15.76
CA LEU A 264 6.30 -0.97 14.71
C LEU A 264 7.37 -1.54 13.77
N ASP A 265 8.36 -2.25 14.30
CA ASP A 265 9.36 -2.96 13.48
C ASP A 265 8.73 -4.05 12.59
N GLN A 266 7.64 -4.70 13.03
CA GLN A 266 7.04 -5.80 12.29
C GLN A 266 5.87 -5.40 11.39
N VAL A 267 5.12 -4.35 11.70
CA VAL A 267 3.97 -3.90 10.91
C VAL A 267 4.40 -3.20 9.61
N HIS A 268 5.53 -2.48 9.64
CA HIS A 268 6.10 -1.80 8.46
C HIS A 268 7.04 -2.68 7.61
N ARG A 269 7.11 -3.98 7.91
CA ARG A 269 7.75 -5.01 7.06
C ARG A 269 6.64 -5.67 6.22
N PRO A 270 6.48 -5.35 4.93
CA PRO A 270 5.29 -5.76 4.19
C PRO A 270 5.27 -7.28 3.92
N ARG A 271 4.06 -7.86 3.95
CA ARG A 271 3.78 -9.25 3.58
C ARG A 271 2.77 -9.28 2.43
N HIS A 272 2.66 -10.44 1.77
CA HIS A 272 1.66 -10.67 0.73
C HIS A 272 0.86 -11.95 1.04
N TYR A 273 -0.46 -11.82 1.10
CA TYR A 273 -1.35 -12.96 1.35
C TYR A 273 -1.55 -13.79 0.07
N LYS A 274 -1.63 -15.11 0.21
CA LYS A 274 -1.62 -16.04 -0.92
C LYS A 274 -2.79 -15.81 -1.88
N GLY A 275 -2.53 -15.94 -3.18
CA GLY A 275 -3.51 -15.79 -4.25
C GLY A 275 -3.98 -14.36 -4.49
N GLY A 276 -3.39 -13.36 -3.82
CA GLY A 276 -3.88 -11.98 -3.84
C GLY A 276 -5.25 -11.80 -3.18
N GLU A 277 -5.67 -12.75 -2.34
CA GLU A 277 -6.87 -12.61 -1.50
C GLU A 277 -6.59 -11.72 -0.28
N SER A 278 -7.62 -11.16 0.34
CA SER A 278 -7.47 -10.47 1.63
C SER A 278 -7.38 -11.48 2.78
N ALA A 279 -6.33 -11.36 3.60
CA ALA A 279 -6.18 -12.11 4.84
C ALA A 279 -7.43 -11.97 5.75
N PRO A 280 -7.82 -12.95 6.57
CA PRO A 280 -8.95 -12.76 7.49
C PRO A 280 -8.61 -11.72 8.57
N LEU A 281 -9.41 -10.65 8.74
CA LEU A 281 -9.23 -9.71 9.85
C LEU A 281 -9.97 -10.19 11.10
N PHE A 282 -11.26 -10.47 10.97
CA PHE A 282 -12.14 -10.94 12.04
C PHE A 282 -12.47 -12.44 11.91
N GLY A 283 -12.52 -12.97 10.68
CA GLY A 283 -12.84 -14.37 10.40
C GLY A 283 -14.27 -14.78 10.78
N ASN A 284 -15.19 -13.82 10.85
CA ASN A 284 -16.60 -14.01 11.23
C ASN A 284 -17.51 -13.03 10.47
N PHE A 285 -18.75 -12.83 10.91
CA PHE A 285 -19.72 -11.94 10.24
C PHE A 285 -19.30 -10.46 10.16
N LEU A 286 -18.28 -10.02 10.89
CA LEU A 286 -17.70 -8.67 10.78
C LEU A 286 -16.71 -8.52 9.62
N GLU A 287 -16.25 -9.62 9.01
CA GLU A 287 -15.27 -9.59 7.92
C GLU A 287 -15.64 -8.65 6.75
N PRO A 288 -16.91 -8.55 6.29
CA PRO A 288 -17.30 -7.62 5.23
C PRO A 288 -17.06 -6.15 5.57
N LEU A 289 -17.10 -5.76 6.86
CA LEU A 289 -16.80 -4.39 7.29
C LEU A 289 -15.30 -4.04 7.17
N SER A 290 -14.44 -5.04 7.00
CA SER A 290 -12.99 -4.89 6.81
C SER A 290 -12.54 -4.86 5.35
N LYS A 291 -13.49 -4.94 4.41
CA LYS A 291 -13.21 -5.06 2.98
C LYS A 291 -13.91 -3.95 2.21
N THR A 292 -13.15 -2.92 1.83
CA THR A 292 -13.64 -1.74 1.11
C THR A 292 -13.08 -1.74 -0.30
N PRO A 293 -13.87 -2.11 -1.33
CA PRO A 293 -13.50 -1.92 -2.73
C PRO A 293 -13.28 -0.44 -3.06
N TRP A 294 -12.30 -0.13 -3.91
CA TRP A 294 -11.95 1.25 -4.32
C TRP A 294 -13.16 2.10 -4.77
N TRP A 295 -14.12 1.51 -5.47
CA TRP A 295 -15.29 2.20 -6.01
C TRP A 295 -16.33 2.58 -4.95
N VAL A 296 -16.22 2.07 -3.71
CA VAL A 296 -17.09 2.47 -2.61
C VAL A 296 -16.86 3.93 -2.23
N VAL A 297 -15.62 4.42 -2.29
CA VAL A 297 -15.27 5.81 -1.95
C VAL A 297 -16.02 6.83 -2.82
N PRO A 298 -15.89 6.86 -4.16
CA PRO A 298 -16.65 7.80 -4.98
C PRO A 298 -18.16 7.57 -4.91
N LEU A 299 -18.64 6.32 -4.79
CA LEU A 299 -20.07 6.02 -4.70
C LEU A 299 -20.71 6.53 -3.40
N ALA A 300 -20.01 6.43 -2.27
CA ALA A 300 -20.49 6.89 -0.97
C ALA A 300 -20.43 8.42 -0.84
N TRP A 301 -19.40 9.05 -1.41
CA TRP A 301 -19.06 10.45 -1.10
C TRP A 301 -19.38 11.47 -2.20
N LEU A 302 -19.38 11.11 -3.49
CA LEU A 302 -19.77 12.07 -4.54
C LEU A 302 -21.24 12.52 -4.44
N PRO A 303 -22.23 11.64 -4.19
CA PRO A 303 -23.63 12.08 -4.07
C PRO A 303 -23.90 13.08 -2.94
N PRO A 304 -23.44 12.88 -1.67
CA PRO A 304 -23.64 13.88 -0.62
C PRO A 304 -22.83 15.15 -0.85
N VAL A 305 -21.62 15.08 -1.46
CA VAL A 305 -20.85 16.28 -1.85
C VAL A 305 -21.61 17.10 -2.88
N ALA A 306 -22.12 16.48 -3.94
CA ALA A 306 -22.90 17.17 -4.98
C ALA A 306 -24.19 17.79 -4.42
N TYR A 307 -24.90 17.08 -3.55
CA TYR A 307 -26.11 17.59 -2.90
C TYR A 307 -25.82 18.74 -1.91
N ALA A 308 -24.76 18.62 -1.11
CA ALA A 308 -24.37 19.67 -0.18
C ALA A 308 -23.86 20.94 -0.89
N LEU A 309 -23.18 20.81 -2.03
CA LEU A 309 -22.84 21.95 -2.89
C LEU A 309 -24.07 22.61 -3.49
N TYR A 310 -25.04 21.82 -3.98
CA TYR A 310 -26.33 22.34 -4.46
C TYR A 310 -27.04 23.19 -3.38
N LEU A 311 -27.06 22.74 -2.12
CA LEU A 311 -27.61 23.53 -1.00
C LEU A 311 -26.73 24.73 -0.61
N ALA A 312 -25.40 24.61 -0.71
CA ALA A 312 -24.49 25.71 -0.44
C ALA A 312 -24.71 26.87 -1.43
N ARG A 313 -25.03 26.58 -2.69
CA ARG A 313 -25.20 27.57 -3.77
C ARG A 313 -26.21 28.67 -3.48
N ASP A 314 -27.32 28.36 -2.79
CA ASP A 314 -28.39 29.32 -2.50
C ASP A 314 -27.94 30.51 -1.63
N GLY A 315 -26.83 30.38 -0.90
CA GLY A 315 -26.23 31.44 -0.08
C GLY A 315 -24.93 32.01 -0.64
N MET A 316 -24.63 31.80 -1.93
CA MET A 316 -23.48 32.37 -2.62
C MET A 316 -23.89 33.58 -3.48
N GLU A 317 -23.09 34.63 -3.48
CA GLU A 317 -23.29 35.82 -4.32
C GLU A 317 -23.06 35.51 -5.81
N SER A 318 -22.21 34.52 -6.10
CA SER A 318 -21.92 34.08 -7.46
C SER A 318 -21.38 32.64 -7.51
N THR A 319 -21.49 32.01 -8.68
CA THR A 319 -20.85 30.72 -8.95
C THR A 319 -19.31 30.80 -8.83
N THR A 320 -18.70 31.96 -9.08
CA THR A 320 -17.26 32.16 -8.86
C THR A 320 -16.89 32.03 -7.38
N GLN A 321 -17.70 32.60 -6.48
CA GLN A 321 -17.49 32.48 -5.03
C GLN A 321 -17.61 31.02 -4.55
N GLU A 322 -18.60 30.29 -5.06
CA GLU A 322 -18.78 28.85 -4.83
C GLU A 322 -17.52 28.05 -5.23
N PHE A 323 -17.01 28.27 -6.46
CA PHE A 323 -15.78 27.63 -6.94
C PHE A 323 -14.53 28.02 -6.14
N LEU A 324 -14.42 29.26 -5.66
CA LEU A 324 -13.29 29.68 -4.84
C LEU A 324 -13.28 28.99 -3.46
N TYR A 325 -14.43 28.86 -2.80
CA TYR A 325 -14.52 28.11 -1.55
C TYR A 325 -14.27 26.61 -1.74
N PHE A 326 -14.83 26.02 -2.80
CA PHE A 326 -14.55 24.62 -3.14
C PHE A 326 -13.07 24.39 -3.45
N GLY A 327 -12.46 25.27 -4.26
CA GLY A 327 -11.03 25.22 -4.59
C GLY A 327 -10.12 25.41 -3.38
N LEU A 328 -10.49 26.29 -2.44
CA LEU A 328 -9.81 26.41 -1.15
C LEU A 328 -9.90 25.10 -0.35
N GLY A 329 -11.07 24.46 -0.31
CA GLY A 329 -11.25 23.15 0.31
C GLY A 329 -10.36 22.07 -0.29
N LEU A 330 -10.29 22.00 -1.62
CA LEU A 330 -9.43 21.06 -2.35
C LEU A 330 -7.93 21.32 -2.10
N PHE A 331 -7.51 22.58 -2.04
CA PHE A 331 -6.13 22.92 -1.67
C PHE A 331 -5.82 22.53 -0.22
N LEU A 332 -6.71 22.86 0.72
CA LEU A 332 -6.56 22.50 2.15
C LEU A 332 -6.53 20.98 2.35
N TRP A 333 -7.24 20.20 1.52
CA TRP A 333 -7.13 18.74 1.56
C TRP A 333 -5.68 18.27 1.39
N THR A 334 -4.92 18.82 0.45
CA THR A 334 -3.52 18.36 0.22
C THR A 334 -2.63 18.52 1.46
N LEU A 335 -2.89 19.55 2.28
CA LEU A 335 -2.20 19.77 3.55
C LEU A 335 -2.74 18.83 4.65
N ILE A 336 -4.05 18.59 4.69
CA ILE A 336 -4.68 17.65 5.62
C ILE A 336 -4.20 16.22 5.35
N GLU A 337 -4.10 15.80 4.08
CA GLU A 337 -3.49 14.55 3.64
C GLU A 337 -2.10 14.37 4.24
N TYR A 338 -1.21 15.33 3.99
CA TYR A 338 0.16 15.31 4.52
C TYR A 338 0.19 15.22 6.05
N ILE A 339 -0.63 16.02 6.75
CA ILE A 339 -0.69 16.04 8.22
C ILE A 339 -1.23 14.72 8.78
N LEU A 340 -2.30 14.16 8.20
CA LEU A 340 -2.87 12.90 8.65
C LEU A 340 -1.92 11.74 8.38
N HIS A 341 -1.31 11.69 7.18
CA HIS A 341 -0.37 10.63 6.83
C HIS A 341 0.86 10.65 7.75
N ARG A 342 1.47 11.83 7.95
CA ARG A 342 2.68 11.98 8.78
C ARG A 342 2.45 11.86 10.29
N PHE A 343 1.35 12.39 10.83
CA PHE A 343 1.17 12.56 12.29
C PHE A 343 0.04 11.73 12.92
N LEU A 344 -0.81 11.08 12.11
CA LEU A 344 -1.86 10.17 12.62
C LEU A 344 -1.69 8.75 12.12
N PHE A 345 -1.35 8.57 10.83
CA PHE A 345 -1.17 7.26 10.22
C PHE A 345 0.20 6.67 10.60
N HIS A 346 1.28 7.46 10.46
CA HIS A 346 2.63 7.15 10.98
C HIS A 346 2.85 7.73 12.38
N LEU A 347 1.96 7.41 13.33
CA LEU A 347 2.06 7.92 14.71
C LEU A 347 3.30 7.36 15.44
N ASP A 348 3.71 6.14 15.10
CA ASP A 348 5.00 5.51 15.39
C ASP A 348 5.58 5.79 16.78
N GLN A 349 6.62 6.61 16.85
CA GLN A 349 7.32 6.94 18.09
C GLN A 349 6.38 7.46 19.20
N TRP A 350 5.30 8.16 18.82
CA TRP A 350 4.27 8.73 19.69
C TRP A 350 3.12 7.76 20.01
N LEU A 351 3.08 6.58 19.38
CA LEU A 351 2.11 5.54 19.69
C LEU A 351 2.23 5.17 21.18
N PRO A 352 1.14 5.05 21.94
CA PRO A 352 1.21 4.62 23.33
C PRO A 352 1.37 3.09 23.39
N ASP A 353 2.25 2.61 24.27
CA ASP A 353 2.55 1.18 24.43
C ASP A 353 1.41 0.43 25.14
N ASN A 354 0.32 0.20 24.40
CA ASN A 354 -0.82 -0.61 24.81
C ASN A 354 -1.60 -1.12 23.60
N ARG A 355 -2.35 -2.22 23.81
CA ARG A 355 -3.17 -2.87 22.77
C ARG A 355 -4.18 -1.94 22.07
N VAL A 356 -4.71 -0.91 22.73
CA VAL A 356 -5.71 -0.03 22.11
C VAL A 356 -5.05 0.89 21.09
N GLY A 357 -3.92 1.51 21.46
CA GLY A 357 -3.10 2.31 20.54
C GLY A 357 -2.64 1.48 19.34
N ILE A 358 -2.01 0.33 19.62
CA ILE A 358 -1.52 -0.62 18.59
C ILE A 358 -2.65 -1.05 17.64
N THR A 359 -3.85 -1.38 18.17
CA THR A 359 -4.99 -1.76 17.32
C THR A 359 -5.52 -0.59 16.50
N MET A 360 -5.59 0.62 17.07
CA MET A 360 -6.01 1.81 16.33
C MET A 360 -5.05 2.11 15.16
N HIS A 361 -3.75 2.09 15.40
CA HIS A 361 -2.73 2.24 14.37
C HIS A 361 -2.86 1.18 13.26
N PHE A 362 -3.03 -0.09 13.65
CA PHE A 362 -3.22 -1.19 12.69
C PHE A 362 -4.45 -0.97 11.80
N LEU A 363 -5.57 -0.50 12.36
CA LEU A 363 -6.80 -0.25 11.60
C LEU A 363 -6.79 1.06 10.80
N LEU A 364 -5.99 2.05 11.21
CA LEU A 364 -5.84 3.34 10.50
C LEU A 364 -4.92 3.22 9.28
N HIS A 365 -3.76 2.57 9.43
CA HIS A 365 -2.76 2.52 8.35
C HIS A 365 -1.82 1.31 8.41
N GLY A 366 -1.52 0.79 9.60
CA GLY A 366 -0.57 -0.33 9.74
C GLY A 366 -0.96 -1.59 8.95
N ILE A 367 -2.25 -1.89 8.79
CA ILE A 367 -2.70 -3.01 7.95
C ILE A 367 -2.38 -2.81 6.46
N HIS A 368 -2.32 -1.57 5.99
CA HIS A 368 -1.93 -1.26 4.62
C HIS A 368 -0.42 -1.48 4.43
N HIS A 369 0.45 -0.94 5.29
CA HIS A 369 1.89 -1.25 5.21
C HIS A 369 2.20 -2.73 5.41
N TYR A 370 1.42 -3.44 6.24
CA TYR A 370 1.61 -4.87 6.45
C TYR A 370 1.13 -5.73 5.26
N LEU A 371 0.13 -5.28 4.49
CA LEU A 371 -0.45 -5.96 3.34
C LEU A 371 -0.76 -4.97 2.18
N PRO A 372 0.26 -4.36 1.55
CA PRO A 372 0.07 -3.19 0.66
C PRO A 372 -0.73 -3.51 -0.60
N MET A 373 -0.61 -4.74 -1.09
CA MET A 373 -1.29 -5.24 -2.29
C MET A 373 -2.66 -5.89 -2.00
N ASP A 374 -3.22 -5.75 -0.78
CA ASP A 374 -4.59 -6.16 -0.48
C ASP A 374 -5.59 -5.10 -0.99
N LYS A 375 -6.16 -5.38 -2.16
CA LYS A 375 -7.13 -4.53 -2.89
C LYS A 375 -8.35 -4.06 -2.09
N TYR A 376 -8.65 -4.71 -0.96
CA TYR A 376 -9.81 -4.36 -0.14
C TYR A 376 -9.44 -3.66 1.18
N ARG A 377 -8.15 -3.38 1.41
CA ARG A 377 -7.61 -2.82 2.68
C ARG A 377 -6.66 -1.65 2.51
N LEU A 378 -6.78 -0.96 1.38
CA LEU A 378 -6.04 0.26 1.09
C LEU A 378 -6.90 1.51 1.34
N VAL A 379 -8.06 1.62 0.68
CA VAL A 379 -8.95 2.77 0.80
C VAL A 379 -9.66 2.80 2.16
N MET A 380 -9.92 4.02 2.67
CA MET A 380 -10.53 4.19 3.98
C MET A 380 -11.97 3.65 4.03
N PRO A 381 -12.31 2.72 4.94
CA PRO A 381 -13.69 2.29 5.15
C PRO A 381 -14.58 3.49 5.51
N PRO A 382 -15.77 3.65 4.91
CA PRO A 382 -16.63 4.82 5.16
C PRO A 382 -16.95 5.05 6.65
N THR A 383 -17.04 3.99 7.45
CA THR A 383 -17.24 4.06 8.90
C THR A 383 -16.10 4.75 9.64
N LEU A 384 -14.85 4.48 9.27
CA LEU A 384 -13.66 5.11 9.82
C LEU A 384 -13.53 6.55 9.29
N PHE A 385 -13.80 6.76 8.00
CA PHE A 385 -13.76 8.08 7.39
C PHE A 385 -14.73 9.08 8.03
N VAL A 386 -15.96 8.67 8.38
CA VAL A 386 -16.92 9.55 9.12
C VAL A 386 -16.31 10.06 10.43
N VAL A 387 -15.63 9.18 11.18
CA VAL A 387 -15.00 9.55 12.46
C VAL A 387 -13.88 10.56 12.24
N LEU A 388 -13.03 10.35 11.22
CA LEU A 388 -11.93 11.25 10.87
C LEU A 388 -12.42 12.58 10.29
N ALA A 389 -13.46 12.59 9.46
CA ALA A 389 -13.99 13.79 8.80
C ALA A 389 -14.83 14.69 9.73
N THR A 390 -15.49 14.12 10.75
CA THR A 390 -16.32 14.86 11.72
C THR A 390 -15.63 16.05 12.40
N PRO A 391 -14.39 15.94 12.94
CA PRO A 391 -13.68 17.10 13.49
C PRO A 391 -13.39 18.18 12.44
N PHE A 392 -13.03 17.82 11.20
CA PHE A 392 -12.81 18.78 10.11
C PHE A 392 -14.10 19.48 9.67
N TYR A 393 -15.24 18.76 9.65
CA TYR A 393 -16.56 19.36 9.42
C TYR A 393 -16.87 20.45 10.47
N LYS A 394 -16.68 20.13 11.75
CA LYS A 394 -16.88 21.09 12.86
C LYS A 394 -15.90 22.26 12.78
N LEU A 395 -14.64 22.00 12.42
CA LEU A 395 -13.63 23.04 12.26
C LEU A 395 -13.99 24.00 11.10
N ALA A 396 -14.42 23.48 9.95
CA ALA A 396 -14.88 24.30 8.83
C ALA A 396 -16.07 25.19 9.23
N HIS A 397 -17.09 24.63 9.89
CA HIS A 397 -18.24 25.43 10.37
C HIS A 397 -17.90 26.39 11.52
N TRP A 398 -16.77 26.23 12.22
CA TRP A 398 -16.27 27.19 13.19
C TRP A 398 -15.47 28.33 12.54
N VAL A 399 -14.52 28.01 11.66
CA VAL A 399 -13.70 29.00 10.92
C VAL A 399 -14.57 29.87 10.00
N PHE A 400 -15.51 29.25 9.28
CA PHE A 400 -16.42 29.92 8.35
C PHE A 400 -17.80 30.16 8.99
N SER A 401 -17.85 30.37 10.31
CA SER A 401 -19.11 30.54 11.07
C SER A 401 -19.99 31.72 10.64
N TYR A 402 -19.46 32.67 9.85
CA TYR A 402 -20.22 33.76 9.24
C TYR A 402 -21.11 33.32 8.07
N SER A 403 -20.85 32.16 7.46
CA SER A 403 -21.67 31.61 6.37
C SER A 403 -21.62 30.09 6.36
N TRP A 404 -22.75 29.46 6.71
CA TRP A 404 -22.94 28.01 6.60
C TRP A 404 -22.62 27.52 5.19
N HIS A 405 -23.04 28.27 4.17
CA HIS A 405 -22.82 27.96 2.76
C HIS A 405 -21.33 27.95 2.40
N ALA A 406 -20.55 28.93 2.87
CA ALA A 406 -19.10 28.98 2.68
C ALA A 406 -18.41 27.78 3.37
N ALA A 407 -18.77 27.51 4.63
CA ALA A 407 -18.25 26.37 5.39
C ALA A 407 -18.53 25.03 4.67
N THR A 408 -19.75 24.84 4.17
CA THR A 408 -20.15 23.64 3.45
C THR A 408 -19.43 23.51 2.10
N ALA A 409 -19.24 24.60 1.34
CA ALA A 409 -18.50 24.56 0.09
C ALA A 409 -17.01 24.21 0.28
N VAL A 410 -16.35 24.80 1.30
CA VAL A 410 -14.97 24.44 1.68
C VAL A 410 -14.88 22.97 2.13
N PHE A 411 -15.82 22.51 2.97
CA PHE A 411 -15.83 21.11 3.40
C PHE A 411 -16.04 20.15 2.21
N CYS A 412 -16.97 20.46 1.30
CA CYS A 412 -17.19 19.68 0.08
C CYS A 412 -15.95 19.61 -0.83
N GLY A 413 -15.21 20.71 -0.97
CA GLY A 413 -13.92 20.72 -1.65
C GLY A 413 -12.89 19.81 -0.99
N GLY A 414 -12.85 19.80 0.35
CA GLY A 414 -12.00 18.90 1.13
C GLY A 414 -12.35 17.42 0.94
N ILE A 415 -13.65 17.07 0.98
CA ILE A 415 -14.12 15.70 0.76
C ILE A 415 -13.89 15.26 -0.70
N PHE A 416 -14.01 16.16 -1.67
CA PHE A 416 -13.63 15.86 -3.05
C PHE A 416 -12.13 15.59 -3.20
N GLY A 417 -11.28 16.39 -2.53
CA GLY A 417 -9.85 16.14 -2.44
C GLY A 417 -9.53 14.76 -1.85
N TYR A 418 -10.21 14.37 -0.77
CA TYR A 418 -10.13 13.02 -0.20
C TYR A 418 -10.48 11.92 -1.22
N ILE A 419 -11.55 12.06 -2.00
CA ILE A 419 -11.92 11.08 -3.03
C ILE A 419 -10.81 10.96 -4.07
N CYS A 420 -10.21 12.08 -4.50
CA CYS A 420 -9.05 12.06 -5.39
C CYS A 420 -7.83 11.38 -4.76
N TYR A 421 -7.56 11.61 -3.47
CA TYR A 421 -6.49 10.96 -2.72
C TYR A 421 -6.67 9.45 -2.63
N ASP A 422 -7.81 8.95 -2.14
CA ASP A 422 -8.01 7.51 -1.90
C ASP A 422 -7.98 6.73 -3.23
N LEU A 423 -8.51 7.33 -4.31
CA LEU A 423 -8.43 6.76 -5.65
C LEU A 423 -7.01 6.78 -6.22
N THR A 424 -6.30 7.91 -6.08
CA THR A 424 -4.88 8.01 -6.48
C THR A 424 -4.07 6.94 -5.76
N HIS A 425 -4.13 6.93 -4.43
CA HIS A 425 -3.46 5.97 -3.56
C HIS A 425 -3.74 4.53 -3.99
N TYR A 426 -5.00 4.18 -4.24
CA TYR A 426 -5.37 2.85 -4.71
C TYR A 426 -4.72 2.47 -6.05
N PHE A 427 -4.76 3.38 -7.03
CA PHE A 427 -4.23 3.12 -8.36
C PHE A 427 -2.70 3.14 -8.45
N LEU A 428 -2.00 3.89 -7.56
CA LEU A 428 -0.54 3.84 -7.44
C LEU A 428 -0.07 2.41 -7.10
N HIS A 429 -0.75 1.71 -6.19
CA HIS A 429 -0.43 0.31 -5.88
C HIS A 429 -0.90 -0.68 -6.97
N HIS A 430 -2.09 -0.48 -7.53
CA HIS A 430 -2.80 -1.56 -8.23
C HIS A 430 -2.88 -1.46 -9.76
N GLN A 431 -2.30 -0.45 -10.40
CA GLN A 431 -2.34 -0.28 -11.86
C GLN A 431 -0.97 0.02 -12.46
N ASN A 432 -0.86 -0.20 -13.79
CA ASN A 432 0.17 0.44 -14.59
C ASN A 432 -0.37 1.80 -15.03
N LEU A 433 0.36 2.86 -14.71
CA LEU A 433 -0.11 4.25 -14.83
C LEU A 433 0.60 4.96 -15.99
N PRO A 434 -0.01 6.01 -16.58
CA PRO A 434 0.62 6.78 -17.64
C PRO A 434 1.92 7.43 -17.15
N LEU A 435 2.85 7.69 -18.08
CA LEU A 435 4.24 8.10 -17.79
C LEU A 435 4.34 9.26 -16.80
N TRP A 436 3.50 10.29 -16.93
CA TRP A 436 3.47 11.47 -16.05
C TRP A 436 2.99 11.18 -14.60
N TYR A 437 2.53 9.97 -14.31
CA TYR A 437 2.09 9.51 -12.99
C TYR A 437 2.91 8.31 -12.48
N LYS A 438 3.77 7.70 -13.32
CA LYS A 438 4.71 6.65 -12.90
C LYS A 438 5.70 7.14 -11.84
N GLU A 439 6.16 8.38 -11.91
CA GLU A 439 7.08 8.95 -10.91
C GLU A 439 6.44 8.97 -9.51
N LEU A 440 5.17 9.43 -9.42
CA LEU A 440 4.40 9.44 -8.17
C LEU A 440 4.16 8.01 -7.66
N LYS A 441 3.94 7.04 -8.56
CA LYS A 441 3.82 5.62 -8.20
C LYS A 441 5.13 5.12 -7.57
N LYS A 442 6.26 5.33 -8.23
CA LYS A 442 7.58 4.92 -7.76
C LYS A 442 7.89 5.54 -6.39
N TYR A 443 7.63 6.84 -6.24
CA TYR A 443 7.80 7.57 -4.98
C TYR A 443 6.94 6.98 -3.85
N HIS A 444 5.64 6.75 -4.09
CA HIS A 444 4.77 6.16 -3.07
C HIS A 444 5.13 4.70 -2.75
N LEU A 445 5.57 3.91 -3.71
CA LEU A 445 5.98 2.54 -3.45
C LEU A 445 7.33 2.48 -2.71
N GLN A 446 8.25 3.41 -2.96
CA GLN A 446 9.46 3.60 -2.15
C GLN A 446 9.12 3.90 -0.68
N HIS A 447 8.07 4.66 -0.39
CA HIS A 447 7.58 4.83 0.99
C HIS A 447 7.15 3.48 1.65
N HIS A 448 6.69 2.51 0.86
CA HIS A 448 6.30 1.17 1.35
C HIS A 448 7.48 0.18 1.48
N PHE A 449 8.36 0.09 0.47
CA PHE A 449 9.43 -0.93 0.44
C PHE A 449 10.81 -0.39 0.87
N LEU A 450 11.04 0.92 0.82
CA LEU A 450 12.30 1.56 1.23
C LEU A 450 12.12 2.21 2.62
N ASP A 451 11.73 3.47 2.72
CA ASP A 451 11.63 4.18 4.00
C ASP A 451 10.25 4.82 4.23
N TYR A 452 9.52 4.33 5.23
CA TYR A 452 8.20 4.83 5.62
C TYR A 452 8.27 6.10 6.48
N GLU A 453 9.45 6.52 6.94
CA GLU A 453 9.64 7.78 7.69
C GLU A 453 9.71 9.03 6.78
N LEU A 454 9.62 8.85 5.46
CA LEU A 454 9.68 9.88 4.41
C LEU A 454 8.61 9.59 3.34
N GLY A 455 8.27 10.58 2.50
CA GLY A 455 7.33 10.38 1.39
C GLY A 455 5.85 10.37 1.80
N PHE A 456 5.43 11.33 2.63
CA PHE A 456 4.06 11.38 3.14
C PHE A 456 3.05 11.97 2.14
N GLY A 457 3.49 12.63 1.07
CA GLY A 457 2.63 13.14 0.00
C GLY A 457 2.26 12.06 -1.01
N VAL A 458 0.96 11.72 -1.11
CA VAL A 458 0.45 10.65 -1.98
C VAL A 458 -0.19 11.20 -3.26
N THR A 459 -0.88 12.34 -3.18
CA THR A 459 -1.37 13.06 -4.36
C THR A 459 -0.30 13.92 -5.02
N SER A 460 0.69 14.39 -4.24
CA SER A 460 1.84 15.13 -4.74
C SER A 460 2.97 15.20 -3.70
N ARG A 461 4.21 15.33 -4.18
CA ARG A 461 5.42 15.55 -3.36
C ARG A 461 5.52 16.94 -2.72
N PHE A 462 4.59 17.86 -3.04
CA PHE A 462 4.70 19.28 -2.71
C PHE A 462 4.95 19.56 -1.22
N TRP A 463 4.18 18.92 -0.34
CA TRP A 463 4.34 19.12 1.11
C TRP A 463 5.57 18.40 1.68
N ASP A 464 6.04 17.31 1.06
CA ASP A 464 7.33 16.71 1.42
C ASP A 464 8.49 17.67 1.12
N SER A 465 8.50 18.33 -0.05
CA SER A 465 9.50 19.37 -0.37
C SER A 465 9.44 20.56 0.60
N VAL A 466 8.22 21.02 0.94
CA VAL A 466 8.02 22.17 1.85
C VAL A 466 8.48 21.86 3.28
N PHE A 467 8.28 20.63 3.76
CA PHE A 467 8.57 20.23 5.14
C PHE A 467 9.83 19.35 5.29
N GLY A 468 10.59 19.14 4.22
CA GLY A 468 11.86 18.40 4.24
C GLY A 468 11.71 16.91 4.53
N THR A 469 10.68 16.26 3.98
CA THR A 469 10.41 14.81 4.14
C THR A 469 10.42 14.04 2.83
N GLU A 470 11.11 14.54 1.80
CA GLU A 470 11.26 13.82 0.54
C GLU A 470 12.13 12.56 0.69
N LEU A 471 11.73 11.50 0.00
CA LEU A 471 12.56 10.31 -0.17
C LEU A 471 13.85 10.66 -0.95
N PRO A 472 15.02 10.13 -0.54
CA PRO A 472 16.26 10.35 -1.27
C PRO A 472 16.21 9.67 -2.65
N PRO A 473 16.84 10.25 -3.69
CA PRO A 473 16.92 9.61 -5.00
C PRO A 473 17.71 8.31 -4.90
N ILE A 474 17.18 7.22 -5.47
CA ILE A 474 17.91 5.95 -5.58
C ILE A 474 18.98 6.10 -6.66
N VAL A 475 20.19 6.46 -6.25
CA VAL A 475 21.37 6.42 -7.12
C VAL A 475 21.73 4.95 -7.34
N LYS A 476 21.30 4.37 -8.47
CA LYS A 476 21.80 3.07 -8.91
C LYS A 476 23.31 3.19 -9.14
N ALA A 477 24.12 2.45 -8.39
CA ALA A 477 25.54 2.33 -8.67
C ALA A 477 25.75 1.58 -9.99
N ASN A 478 26.51 2.18 -10.92
CA ASN A 478 26.86 1.61 -12.23
C ASN A 478 27.92 0.51 -12.12
#